data_AF-A0A6P0NC10-F1
#
_entry.id   AF-A0A6P0NC10-F1
#
_cell.length_a   1.000
_cell.length_b   1.000
_cell.length_c   1.000
_cell.angle_alpha   90.00
_cell.angle_beta   90.00
_cell.angle_gamma   90.00
#
_symmetry.space_group_name_H-M   'P 1'
#
loop_
_entity.id
_entity.type
_entity.pdbx_description
1 polymer ?
#
loop_
_entity_poly.entity_id
_entity_poly.type
_entity_poly.pdbx_seq_one_letter_code
_entity_poly.pdbx_strand_id
1 'polypeptide(L)'
;MIMVAEAQAAHNKIKEDIKTINMLSELAAELQHKGLYYEAQEAWFQVSQSTLIQEDKRNIKQAMLLASISLANQQLSQKYQEIKQNSKATERWNEATKKIEQIEEKNLLSSQSNVNVPEEWAIYVHVKRVQGSILRKEGNIEEALQAYKQAFDRLDTAWKKFPNVDLDTEIPIPSFLPQQQSILSTNAVENFHREYIELLSENGQDYQMVKNSLFNHFLAELHFFMKSANWKDADLKNVRIMLYIADREKEGWLNVEHIEQCSCQKLRTLNTLWVKHSDGKFGFSVQKQILDKIIAERGLPKGEYDKLLDETWYEWWEKVNWFAEIFNKNKAEEGHLPLAPWNTKDNRTATFRGGDPPVTPWRKSFLSVLFSRCDW
;
A
#
# COMPACT_ATOMS: atom_id res chain seq x y z
N MET A 1 6.44 -9.11 53.13
CA MET A 1 7.52 -8.39 52.42
C MET A 1 7.62 -8.78 50.95
N ILE A 2 7.65 -10.07 50.60
CA ILE A 2 7.75 -10.54 49.21
C ILE A 2 6.57 -10.04 48.33
N MET A 3 5.32 -10.23 48.76
CA MET A 3 4.14 -9.75 48.01
C MET A 3 4.11 -8.23 47.78
N VAL A 4 4.69 -7.45 48.70
CA VAL A 4 4.75 -5.98 48.57
C VAL A 4 5.80 -5.57 47.54
N ALA A 5 6.95 -6.26 47.51
CA ALA A 5 7.98 -6.04 46.51
C ALA A 5 7.51 -6.42 45.09
N GLU A 6 6.80 -7.55 44.96
CA GLU A 6 6.22 -8.00 43.69
C GLU A 6 5.15 -7.04 43.19
N ALA A 7 4.25 -6.58 44.07
CA ALA A 7 3.25 -5.58 43.73
C ALA A 7 3.88 -4.23 43.30
N GLN A 8 4.94 -3.79 43.98
CA GLN A 8 5.67 -2.58 43.61
C GLN A 8 6.34 -2.71 42.24
N ALA A 9 6.94 -3.87 41.96
CA ALA A 9 7.54 -4.15 40.66
C ALA A 9 6.51 -4.15 39.53
N ALA A 10 5.34 -4.78 39.75
CA ALA A 10 4.23 -4.76 38.80
C ALA A 10 3.68 -3.34 38.56
N HIS A 11 3.50 -2.57 39.63
CA HIS A 11 3.07 -1.17 39.53
C HIS A 11 4.05 -0.31 38.72
N ASN A 12 5.36 -0.46 38.96
CA ASN A 12 6.38 0.27 38.21
C ASN A 12 6.37 -0.08 36.72
N LYS A 13 6.15 -1.36 36.37
CA LYS A 13 6.01 -1.80 34.97
C LYS A 13 4.80 -1.18 34.27
N ILE A 14 3.64 -1.18 34.94
CA ILE A 14 2.42 -0.56 34.40
C ILE A 14 2.63 0.95 34.20
N LYS A 15 3.28 1.61 35.16
CA LYS A 15 3.59 3.04 35.07
C LYS A 15 4.50 3.36 33.88
N GLU A 16 5.49 2.51 33.61
CA GLU A 16 6.35 2.62 32.43
C GLU A 16 5.54 2.44 31.13
N ASP A 17 4.64 1.44 31.07
CA ASP A 17 3.79 1.19 29.91
C ASP A 17 2.88 2.39 29.59
N ILE A 18 2.18 2.90 30.59
CA ILE A 18 1.32 4.09 30.46
C ILE A 18 2.14 5.29 30.01
N LYS A 19 3.35 5.48 30.55
CA LYS A 19 4.22 6.59 30.15
C LYS A 19 4.61 6.49 28.67
N THR A 20 5.00 5.31 28.20
CA THR A 20 5.37 5.08 26.81
C THR A 20 4.17 5.30 25.87
N ILE A 21 2.98 4.81 26.25
CA ILE A 21 1.74 5.02 25.48
C ILE A 21 1.39 6.50 25.38
N ASN A 22 1.40 7.23 26.50
CA ASN A 22 1.10 8.66 26.52
C ASN A 22 2.07 9.46 25.64
N MET A 23 3.36 9.14 25.70
CA MET A 23 4.38 9.78 24.87
C MET A 23 4.10 9.58 23.38
N LEU A 24 3.71 8.37 22.94
CA LEU A 24 3.36 8.13 21.54
C LEU A 24 2.07 8.88 21.15
N SER A 25 1.08 8.93 22.03
CA SER A 25 -0.17 9.67 21.80
C SER A 25 0.05 11.17 21.67
N GLU A 26 0.95 11.75 22.48
CA GLU A 26 1.34 13.16 22.40
C GLU A 26 2.06 13.46 21.08
N LEU A 27 2.98 12.58 20.66
CA LEU A 27 3.66 12.69 19.37
C LEU A 27 2.67 12.58 18.20
N ALA A 28 1.66 11.71 18.30
CA ALA A 28 0.61 11.60 17.29
C ALA A 28 -0.18 12.91 17.13
N ALA A 29 -0.54 13.56 18.25
CA ALA A 29 -1.18 14.88 18.22
C ALA A 29 -0.27 15.93 17.57
N GLU A 30 1.02 15.94 17.90
CA GLU A 30 1.99 16.87 17.31
C GLU A 30 2.17 16.65 15.80
N LEU A 31 2.29 15.38 15.35
CA LEU A 31 2.31 15.02 13.93
C LEU A 31 1.09 15.58 13.21
N GLN A 32 -0.10 15.40 13.78
CA GLN A 32 -1.34 15.93 13.21
C GLN A 32 -1.29 17.46 13.09
N HIS A 33 -0.88 18.16 14.15
CA HIS A 33 -0.73 19.63 14.15
C HIS A 33 0.30 20.13 13.13
N LYS A 34 1.24 19.27 12.71
CA LYS A 34 2.24 19.56 11.67
C LYS A 34 1.81 19.16 10.26
N GLY A 35 0.59 18.66 10.10
CA GLY A 35 0.03 18.23 8.81
C GLY A 35 0.49 16.84 8.36
N LEU A 36 1.12 16.07 9.25
CA LEU A 36 1.56 14.68 9.03
C LEU A 36 0.41 13.73 9.42
N TYR A 37 -0.69 13.81 8.66
CA TYR A 37 -1.95 13.15 9.03
C TYR A 37 -1.86 11.62 9.02
N TYR A 38 -1.15 11.03 8.05
CA TYR A 38 -1.02 9.59 7.94
C TYR A 38 -0.11 9.03 9.04
N GLU A 39 0.98 9.73 9.34
CA GLU A 39 1.92 9.39 10.40
C GLU A 39 1.25 9.49 11.78
N ALA A 40 0.41 10.52 11.98
CA ALA A 40 -0.38 10.66 13.21
C ALA A 40 -1.37 9.51 13.38
N GLN A 41 -2.10 9.16 12.31
CA GLN A 41 -3.03 8.02 12.32
C GLN A 41 -2.31 6.71 12.63
N GLU A 42 -1.14 6.49 12.02
CA GLU A 42 -0.32 5.31 12.31
C GLU A 42 0.13 5.29 13.78
N ALA A 43 0.59 6.41 14.34
CA ALA A 43 0.99 6.49 15.75
C ALA A 43 -0.19 6.17 16.71
N TRP A 44 -1.39 6.71 16.46
CA TRP A 44 -2.57 6.35 17.24
C TRP A 44 -3.01 4.90 17.03
N PHE A 45 -2.86 4.37 15.82
CA PHE A 45 -3.12 2.97 15.54
C PHE A 45 -2.20 2.08 16.39
N GLN A 46 -0.89 2.36 16.42
CA GLN A 46 0.07 1.64 17.25
C GLN A 46 -0.23 1.75 18.76
N VAL A 47 -0.67 2.92 19.24
CA VAL A 47 -1.19 3.08 20.62
C VAL A 47 -2.36 2.14 20.87
N SER A 48 -3.37 2.15 20.00
CA SER A 48 -4.55 1.29 20.12
C SER A 48 -4.16 -0.19 20.15
N GLN A 49 -3.33 -0.63 19.20
CA GLN A 49 -2.88 -2.02 19.12
C GLN A 49 -2.08 -2.46 20.35
N SER A 50 -1.31 -1.54 20.96
CA SER A 50 -0.54 -1.87 22.16
C SER A 50 -1.43 -2.30 23.34
N THR A 51 -2.68 -1.82 23.40
CA THR A 51 -3.65 -2.18 24.45
C THR A 51 -4.22 -3.59 24.29
N LEU A 52 -4.06 -4.18 23.09
CA LEU A 52 -4.54 -5.52 22.75
C LEU A 52 -3.46 -6.60 22.92
N ILE A 53 -2.19 -6.21 23.08
CA ILE A 53 -1.08 -7.14 23.29
C ILE A 53 -1.09 -7.64 24.74
N GLN A 54 -1.09 -8.97 24.90
CA GLN A 54 -1.10 -9.63 26.19
C GLN A 54 0.12 -9.26 27.06
N GLU A 55 -0.05 -9.25 28.38
CA GLU A 55 0.98 -8.80 29.33
C GLU A 55 2.19 -9.73 29.43
N ASP A 56 2.03 -11.02 29.13
CA ASP A 56 3.16 -11.96 29.00
C ASP A 56 4.08 -11.61 27.82
N LYS A 57 3.57 -10.86 26.84
CA LYS A 57 4.29 -10.30 25.69
C LYS A 57 4.73 -8.84 25.90
N ARG A 58 4.86 -8.39 27.16
CA ARG A 58 5.22 -7.00 27.47
C ARG A 58 6.51 -6.50 26.80
N ASN A 59 7.53 -7.35 26.66
CA ASN A 59 8.80 -6.92 26.06
C ASN A 59 8.62 -6.50 24.59
N ILE A 60 7.93 -7.30 23.79
CA ILE A 60 7.67 -6.96 22.38
C ILE A 60 6.68 -5.79 22.26
N LYS A 61 5.71 -5.67 23.18
CA LYS A 61 4.83 -4.49 23.29
C LYS A 61 5.65 -3.21 23.48
N GLN A 62 6.63 -3.24 24.38
CA GLN A 62 7.55 -2.12 24.61
C GLN A 62 8.44 -1.85 23.39
N ALA A 63 8.96 -2.89 22.72
CA ALA A 63 9.75 -2.73 21.50
C ALA A 63 8.94 -2.03 20.38
N MET A 64 7.69 -2.45 20.18
CA MET A 64 6.77 -1.85 19.22
C MET A 64 6.54 -0.36 19.51
N LEU A 65 6.19 -0.03 20.76
CA LEU A 65 5.93 1.34 21.15
C LEU A 65 7.16 2.24 21.02
N LEU A 66 8.34 1.76 21.44
CA LEU A 66 9.59 2.51 21.31
C LEU A 66 9.98 2.74 19.85
N ALA A 67 9.80 1.74 18.97
CA ALA A 67 10.03 1.88 17.54
C ALA A 67 9.04 2.88 16.90
N SER A 68 7.76 2.85 17.30
CA SER A 68 6.76 3.82 16.84
C SER A 68 7.05 5.24 17.30
N ILE A 69 7.53 5.42 18.54
CA ILE A 69 7.98 6.72 19.06
C ILE A 69 9.21 7.20 18.29
N SER A 70 10.15 6.30 18.01
CA SER A 70 11.32 6.62 17.20
C SER A 70 10.90 7.12 15.82
N LEU A 71 10.03 6.37 15.13
CA LEU A 71 9.52 6.73 13.81
C LEU A 71 8.79 8.08 13.82
N ALA A 72 7.92 8.33 14.80
CA ALA A 72 7.23 9.61 14.94
C ALA A 72 8.22 10.78 15.12
N ASN A 73 9.27 10.59 15.91
CA ASN A 73 10.32 11.60 16.07
C ASN A 73 11.16 11.79 14.79
N GLN A 74 11.43 10.73 14.00
CA GLN A 74 12.09 10.87 12.69
C GLN A 74 11.26 11.75 11.74
N GLN A 75 9.95 11.52 11.68
CA GLN A 75 9.03 12.30 10.83
C GLN A 75 8.93 13.76 11.28
N LEU A 76 8.83 14.01 12.60
CA LEU A 76 8.88 15.36 13.14
C LEU A 76 10.23 16.04 12.90
N SER A 77 11.33 15.32 13.03
CA SER A 77 12.67 15.83 12.76
C SER A 77 12.78 16.36 11.33
N GLN A 78 12.40 15.53 10.34
CA GLN A 78 12.33 15.93 8.94
C GLN A 78 11.44 17.16 8.75
N LYS A 79 10.25 17.18 9.38
CA LYS A 79 9.33 18.31 9.26
C LYS A 79 9.88 19.60 9.85
N TYR A 80 10.58 19.53 10.97
CA TYR A 80 11.24 20.69 11.59
C TYR A 80 12.41 21.20 10.74
N GLN A 81 13.13 20.30 10.07
CA GLN A 81 14.18 20.66 9.13
C GLN A 81 13.62 21.43 7.92
N GLU A 82 12.48 20.99 7.35
CA GLU A 82 11.80 21.68 6.24
C GLU A 82 11.43 23.14 6.59
N ILE A 83 10.95 23.37 7.82
CA ILE A 83 10.59 24.72 8.30
C ILE A 83 11.76 25.47 8.96
N LYS A 84 13.00 25.00 8.74
CA LYS A 84 14.26 25.62 9.20
C LYS A 84 14.38 25.77 10.72
N GLN A 85 13.72 24.90 11.49
CA GLN A 85 13.83 24.82 12.96
C GLN A 85 14.86 23.76 13.37
N ASN A 86 16.12 23.96 12.98
CA ASN A 86 17.18 22.95 13.08
C ASN A 86 17.41 22.42 14.50
N SER A 87 17.34 23.26 15.53
CA SER A 87 17.50 22.82 16.93
C SER A 87 16.45 21.78 17.32
N LYS A 88 15.18 21.98 16.91
CA LYS A 88 14.12 21.01 17.19
C LYS A 88 14.26 19.77 16.34
N ALA A 89 14.71 19.90 15.09
CA ALA A 89 15.01 18.74 14.25
C ALA A 89 16.07 17.83 14.90
N THR A 90 17.18 18.42 15.38
CA THR A 90 18.22 17.68 16.10
C THR A 90 17.70 17.04 17.39
N GLU A 91 16.91 17.75 18.20
CA GLU A 91 16.30 17.19 19.41
C GLU A 91 15.44 15.95 19.10
N ARG A 92 14.57 16.06 18.09
CA ARG A 92 13.73 14.94 17.63
C ARG A 92 14.56 13.78 17.13
N TRP A 93 15.59 14.05 16.33
CA TRP A 93 16.50 13.00 15.86
C TRP A 93 17.16 12.24 17.01
N ASN A 94 17.70 12.97 17.99
CA ASN A 94 18.35 12.37 19.15
C ASN A 94 17.38 11.50 19.98
N GLU A 95 16.15 11.97 20.18
CA GLU A 95 15.13 11.15 20.85
C GLU A 95 14.76 9.91 20.05
N ALA A 96 14.76 9.98 18.71
CA ALA A 96 14.50 8.83 17.85
C ALA A 96 15.58 7.75 17.97
N THR A 97 16.86 8.13 17.89
CA THR A 97 18.01 7.21 18.03
C THR A 97 18.01 6.58 19.42
N LYS A 98 17.81 7.38 20.47
CA LYS A 98 17.77 6.90 21.85
C LYS A 98 16.70 5.82 22.10
N LYS A 99 15.54 5.88 21.43
CA LYS A 99 14.51 4.82 21.60
C LYS A 99 14.94 3.50 20.99
N ILE A 100 15.67 3.53 19.87
CA ILE A 100 16.20 2.31 19.25
C ILE A 100 17.32 1.72 20.10
N GLU A 101 18.25 2.54 20.58
CA GLU A 101 19.29 2.11 21.55
C GLU A 101 18.65 1.44 22.78
N GLN A 102 17.57 2.02 23.32
CA GLN A 102 16.85 1.45 24.45
C GLN A 102 16.24 0.06 24.15
N ILE A 103 15.79 -0.21 22.91
CA ILE A 103 15.29 -1.54 22.53
C ILE A 103 16.41 -2.58 22.59
N GLU A 104 17.61 -2.20 22.14
CA GLU A 104 18.79 -3.05 22.06
C GLU A 104 19.39 -3.31 23.45
N GLU A 105 19.60 -2.26 24.25
CA GLU A 105 20.12 -2.35 25.62
C GLU A 105 19.26 -3.23 26.52
N LYS A 106 17.93 -3.11 26.39
CA LYS A 106 16.97 -3.91 27.17
C LYS A 106 16.68 -5.28 26.54
N ASN A 107 17.28 -5.59 25.39
CA ASN A 107 17.05 -6.81 24.62
C ASN A 107 15.56 -7.15 24.44
N LEU A 108 14.77 -6.14 24.06
CA LEU A 108 13.30 -6.27 24.01
C LEU A 108 12.79 -7.08 22.82
N LEU A 109 13.64 -7.27 21.80
CA LEU A 109 13.32 -8.01 20.58
C LEU A 109 14.24 -9.23 20.44
N SER A 110 13.65 -10.43 20.53
CA SER A 110 14.39 -11.67 20.27
C SER A 110 14.62 -11.87 18.77
N SER A 111 15.82 -12.31 18.39
CA SER A 111 16.13 -12.77 17.04
C SER A 111 15.34 -14.04 16.64
N GLN A 112 14.82 -14.78 17.62
CA GLN A 112 14.01 -15.99 17.45
C GLN A 112 12.50 -15.71 17.44
N SER A 113 12.06 -14.50 17.07
CA SER A 113 10.62 -14.17 17.01
C SER A 113 9.83 -15.25 16.27
N ASN A 114 8.72 -15.71 16.87
CA ASN A 114 7.96 -16.82 16.36
C ASN A 114 7.16 -16.38 15.13
N VAL A 115 7.60 -16.84 13.96
CA VAL A 115 6.94 -16.53 12.67
C VAL A 115 5.52 -17.10 12.56
N ASN A 116 5.09 -17.97 13.47
CA ASN A 116 3.71 -18.45 13.55
C ASN A 116 2.80 -17.55 14.42
N VAL A 117 3.36 -16.54 15.10
CA VAL A 117 2.62 -15.61 15.95
C VAL A 117 2.56 -14.25 15.22
N PRO A 118 1.40 -13.87 14.65
CA PRO A 118 1.19 -12.63 13.93
C PRO A 118 1.83 -11.39 14.55
N GLU A 119 1.62 -11.19 15.84
CA GLU A 119 2.10 -10.01 16.55
C GLU A 119 3.63 -9.98 16.64
N GLU A 120 4.27 -11.13 16.89
CA GLU A 120 5.72 -11.19 17.09
C GLU A 120 6.50 -10.87 15.81
N TRP A 121 6.12 -11.46 14.69
CA TRP A 121 6.82 -11.19 13.44
C TRP A 121 6.50 -9.79 12.91
N ALA A 122 5.27 -9.30 13.09
CA ALA A 122 4.90 -7.97 12.64
C ALA A 122 5.64 -6.86 13.44
N ILE A 123 5.76 -7.03 14.76
CA ILE A 123 6.59 -6.16 15.60
C ILE A 123 8.06 -6.24 15.19
N TYR A 124 8.58 -7.43 14.91
CA TYR A 124 9.96 -7.60 14.44
C TYR A 124 10.22 -6.82 13.14
N VAL A 125 9.31 -6.92 12.17
CA VAL A 125 9.38 -6.18 10.90
C VAL A 125 9.37 -4.67 11.17
N HIS A 126 8.46 -4.18 12.01
CA HIS A 126 8.38 -2.76 12.36
C HIS A 126 9.68 -2.24 12.99
N VAL A 127 10.18 -2.92 14.02
CA VAL A 127 11.42 -2.52 14.71
C VAL A 127 12.60 -2.51 13.73
N LYS A 128 12.75 -3.57 12.92
CA LYS A 128 13.87 -3.68 11.98
C LYS A 128 13.83 -2.62 10.87
N ARG A 129 12.63 -2.29 10.37
CA ARG A 129 12.45 -1.15 9.45
C ARG A 129 12.92 0.15 10.10
N VAL A 130 12.46 0.45 11.32
CA VAL A 130 12.82 1.70 12.01
C VAL A 130 14.32 1.78 12.30
N GLN A 131 14.94 0.66 12.72
CA GLN A 131 16.40 0.54 12.85
C GLN A 131 17.11 0.85 11.53
N GLY A 132 16.68 0.22 10.44
CA GLY A 132 17.26 0.46 9.12
C GLY A 132 17.13 1.91 8.65
N SER A 133 16.00 2.56 8.95
CA SER A 133 15.78 3.98 8.63
C SER A 133 16.77 4.90 9.35
N ILE A 134 17.04 4.67 10.65
CA ILE A 134 18.05 5.41 11.40
C ILE A 134 19.44 5.21 10.80
N LEU A 135 19.85 3.95 10.63
CA LEU A 135 21.16 3.59 10.09
C LEU A 135 21.39 4.24 8.70
N ARG A 136 20.37 4.22 7.84
CA ARG A 136 20.42 4.85 6.51
C ARG A 136 20.70 6.35 6.61
N LYS A 137 20.03 7.05 7.52
CA LYS A 137 20.21 8.50 7.72
C LYS A 137 21.53 8.87 8.38
N GLU A 138 22.11 7.98 9.18
CA GLU A 138 23.44 8.14 9.77
C GLU A 138 24.57 7.83 8.78
N GLY A 139 24.25 7.28 7.61
CA GLY A 139 25.23 6.90 6.58
C GLY A 139 25.77 5.47 6.72
N ASN A 140 25.23 4.68 7.66
CA ASN A 140 25.58 3.27 7.88
C ASN A 140 24.78 2.39 6.90
N ILE A 141 25.12 2.49 5.61
CA ILE A 141 24.32 1.93 4.51
C ILE A 141 24.29 0.39 4.51
N GLU A 142 25.42 -0.27 4.81
CA GLU A 142 25.49 -1.73 4.84
C GLU A 142 24.60 -2.32 5.95
N GLU A 143 24.67 -1.73 7.15
CA GLU A 143 23.85 -2.11 8.29
C GLU A 143 22.37 -1.80 8.05
N ALA A 144 22.07 -0.67 7.39
CA ALA A 144 20.71 -0.33 6.97
C ALA A 144 20.15 -1.40 6.02
N LEU A 145 20.89 -1.76 4.97
CA LEU A 145 20.51 -2.81 4.02
C LEU A 145 20.26 -4.14 4.73
N GLN A 146 21.11 -4.49 5.70
CA GLN A 146 20.94 -5.71 6.49
C GLN A 146 19.66 -5.66 7.35
N ALA A 147 19.37 -4.53 8.00
CA ALA A 147 18.17 -4.36 8.82
C ALA A 147 16.87 -4.45 7.98
N TYR A 148 16.82 -3.76 6.84
CA TYR A 148 15.69 -3.86 5.91
C TYR A 148 15.54 -5.28 5.34
N LYS A 149 16.65 -5.96 5.00
CA LYS A 149 16.61 -7.36 4.55
C LYS A 149 16.04 -8.27 5.62
N GLN A 150 16.46 -8.13 6.88
CA GLN A 150 15.90 -8.91 8.00
C GLN A 150 14.40 -8.70 8.17
N ALA A 151 13.93 -7.46 8.03
CA ALA A 151 12.49 -7.15 8.03
C ALA A 151 11.79 -7.83 6.83
N PHE A 152 12.37 -7.73 5.64
CA PHE A 152 11.77 -8.27 4.42
C PHE A 152 11.66 -9.79 4.46
N ASP A 153 12.74 -10.49 4.80
CA ASP A 153 12.77 -11.94 4.92
C ASP A 153 11.73 -12.44 5.94
N ARG A 154 11.55 -11.69 7.04
CA ARG A 154 10.55 -12.01 8.07
C ARG A 154 9.14 -11.85 7.54
N LEU A 155 8.85 -10.73 6.88
CA LEU A 155 7.56 -10.45 6.27
C LEU A 155 7.23 -11.51 5.22
N ASP A 156 8.14 -11.78 4.28
CA ASP A 156 7.96 -12.76 3.20
C ASP A 156 7.72 -14.18 3.74
N THR A 157 8.49 -14.60 4.75
CA THR A 157 8.30 -15.91 5.39
C THR A 157 6.95 -16.03 6.08
N ALA A 158 6.52 -14.99 6.81
CA ALA A 158 5.21 -14.98 7.45
C ALA A 158 4.10 -14.99 6.40
N TRP A 159 4.28 -14.21 5.33
CA TRP A 159 3.26 -14.03 4.30
C TRP A 159 2.96 -15.33 3.54
N LYS A 160 4.00 -16.09 3.21
CA LYS A 160 3.89 -17.40 2.54
C LYS A 160 3.13 -18.46 3.33
N LYS A 161 2.91 -18.25 4.64
CA LYS A 161 2.14 -19.16 5.48
C LYS A 161 0.64 -18.89 5.43
N PHE A 162 0.24 -17.69 5.05
CA PHE A 162 -1.18 -17.41 4.88
C PHE A 162 -1.68 -18.09 3.60
N PRO A 163 -2.91 -18.63 3.62
CA PRO A 163 -3.48 -19.20 2.41
C PRO A 163 -3.55 -18.13 1.33
N ASN A 164 -3.29 -18.54 0.09
CA ASN A 164 -3.63 -17.71 -1.05
C ASN A 164 -5.15 -17.64 -1.17
N VAL A 165 -5.62 -16.53 -1.70
CA VAL A 165 -7.00 -16.37 -2.15
C VAL A 165 -7.26 -17.41 -3.24
N ASP A 166 -8.36 -18.15 -3.07
CA ASP A 166 -8.82 -19.16 -4.04
C ASP A 166 -9.51 -18.47 -5.22
N LEU A 167 -8.71 -17.95 -6.15
CA LEU A 167 -9.13 -17.39 -7.43
C LEU A 167 -8.19 -17.90 -8.52
N ASP A 168 -8.74 -18.19 -9.70
CA ASP A 168 -7.99 -18.61 -10.90
C ASP A 168 -7.14 -17.46 -11.49
N THR A 169 -6.21 -16.92 -10.71
CA THR A 169 -5.34 -15.80 -11.08
C THR A 169 -3.94 -16.32 -11.44
N GLU A 170 -3.31 -15.70 -12.45
CA GLU A 170 -1.95 -16.06 -12.86
C GLU A 170 -0.86 -15.68 -11.84
N ILE A 171 -1.18 -14.79 -10.90
CA ILE A 171 -0.30 -14.38 -9.80
C ILE A 171 -1.01 -14.75 -8.49
N PRO A 172 -0.39 -15.54 -7.61
CA PRO A 172 -0.96 -15.86 -6.32
C PRO A 172 -1.21 -14.59 -5.51
N ILE A 173 -2.46 -14.42 -5.07
CA ILE A 173 -2.85 -13.30 -4.22
C ILE A 173 -2.87 -13.83 -2.79
N PRO A 174 -1.96 -13.37 -1.92
CA PRO A 174 -1.98 -13.84 -0.56
C PRO A 174 -3.14 -13.21 0.22
N SER A 175 -3.55 -13.85 1.31
CA SER A 175 -4.58 -13.29 2.20
C SER A 175 -4.19 -11.90 2.70
N PHE A 176 -5.21 -11.05 2.89
CA PHE A 176 -5.02 -9.66 3.26
C PHE A 176 -4.42 -9.52 4.67
N LEU A 177 -3.16 -9.09 4.74
CA LEU A 177 -2.36 -9.10 5.96
C LEU A 177 -3.01 -8.38 7.15
N PRO A 178 -3.59 -7.16 7.02
CA PRO A 178 -4.22 -6.47 8.15
C PRO A 178 -5.38 -7.22 8.82
N GLN A 179 -5.96 -8.23 8.17
CA GLN A 179 -6.93 -9.13 8.81
C GLN A 179 -6.28 -10.28 9.58
N GLN A 180 -5.04 -10.62 9.24
CA GLN A 180 -4.28 -11.74 9.82
C GLN A 180 -3.35 -11.29 10.95
N GLN A 181 -2.93 -10.02 10.90
CA GLN A 181 -2.14 -9.36 11.92
C GLN A 181 -2.63 -7.91 12.04
N SER A 182 -2.76 -7.39 13.26
CA SER A 182 -3.29 -6.05 13.49
C SER A 182 -2.19 -5.02 13.79
N ILE A 183 -0.92 -5.39 13.76
CA ILE A 183 0.18 -4.53 14.19
C ILE A 183 0.64 -3.59 13.07
N LEU A 184 0.88 -4.09 11.87
CA LEU A 184 1.29 -3.30 10.70
C LEU A 184 0.06 -2.92 9.88
N SER A 185 -0.17 -1.62 9.69
CA SER A 185 -1.18 -1.15 8.75
C SER A 185 -0.78 -1.41 7.29
N THR A 186 -1.72 -1.26 6.35
CA THR A 186 -1.42 -1.30 4.90
C THR A 186 -0.34 -0.29 4.53
N ASN A 187 -0.48 0.96 5.00
CA ASN A 187 0.47 2.02 4.75
C ASN A 187 1.84 1.73 5.36
N ALA A 188 1.91 1.08 6.53
CA ALA A 188 3.17 0.68 7.13
C ALA A 188 3.90 -0.38 6.29
N VAL A 189 3.18 -1.36 5.74
CA VAL A 189 3.73 -2.37 4.82
C VAL A 189 4.15 -1.73 3.50
N GLU A 190 3.33 -0.86 2.91
CA GLU A 190 3.66 -0.13 1.69
C GLU A 190 4.93 0.73 1.86
N ASN A 191 4.97 1.58 2.89
CA ASN A 191 6.11 2.46 3.15
C ASN A 191 7.40 1.67 3.39
N PHE A 192 7.33 0.56 4.13
CA PHE A 192 8.45 -0.36 4.31
C PHE A 192 9.04 -0.82 2.97
N HIS A 193 8.20 -1.33 2.05
CA HIS A 193 8.67 -1.79 0.75
C HIS A 193 9.27 -0.65 -0.07
N ARG A 194 8.65 0.53 -0.05
CA ARG A 194 9.12 1.70 -0.80
C ARG A 194 10.49 2.17 -0.30
N GLU A 195 10.65 2.30 1.02
CA GLU A 195 11.93 2.65 1.64
C GLU A 195 13.02 1.65 1.28
N TYR A 196 12.70 0.34 1.27
CA TYR A 196 13.68 -0.69 0.92
C TYR A 196 14.03 -0.70 -0.57
N ILE A 197 13.04 -0.55 -1.46
CA ILE A 197 13.25 -0.43 -2.91
C ILE A 197 14.15 0.76 -3.22
N GLU A 198 13.89 1.92 -2.60
CA GLU A 198 14.71 3.11 -2.77
C GLU A 198 16.15 2.86 -2.32
N LEU A 199 16.34 2.30 -1.12
CA LEU A 199 17.67 1.98 -0.60
C LEU A 199 18.42 0.99 -1.50
N LEU A 200 17.78 -0.06 -1.99
CA LEU A 200 18.38 -1.02 -2.93
C LEU A 200 18.78 -0.33 -4.24
N SER A 201 17.88 0.48 -4.80
CA SER A 201 18.11 1.19 -6.06
C SER A 201 19.26 2.19 -5.98
N GLU A 202 19.34 2.98 -4.89
CA GLU A 202 20.43 3.94 -4.65
C GLU A 202 21.81 3.26 -4.56
N ASN A 203 21.83 1.98 -4.20
CA ASN A 203 23.05 1.18 -4.03
C ASN A 203 23.27 0.16 -5.15
N GLY A 204 22.55 0.29 -6.28
CA GLY A 204 22.72 -0.57 -7.45
C GLY A 204 22.36 -2.05 -7.21
N GLN A 205 21.56 -2.36 -6.19
CA GLN A 205 21.10 -3.70 -5.88
C GLN A 205 19.77 -4.03 -6.58
N ASP A 206 19.55 -5.29 -6.90
CA ASP A 206 18.27 -5.75 -7.45
C ASP A 206 17.15 -5.63 -6.42
N TYR A 207 16.04 -5.02 -6.82
CA TYR A 207 14.86 -4.79 -6.00
C TYR A 207 13.59 -5.46 -6.57
N GLN A 208 13.70 -6.26 -7.64
CA GLN A 208 12.52 -6.86 -8.29
C GLN A 208 11.72 -7.77 -7.34
N MET A 209 12.39 -8.49 -6.44
CA MET A 209 11.70 -9.31 -5.43
C MET A 209 10.84 -8.46 -4.50
N VAL A 210 11.38 -7.35 -4.00
CA VAL A 210 10.66 -6.41 -3.11
C VAL A 210 9.54 -5.70 -3.87
N LYS A 211 9.78 -5.35 -5.15
CA LYS A 211 8.76 -4.79 -6.06
C LYS A 211 7.59 -5.75 -6.28
N ASN A 212 7.87 -7.03 -6.51
CA ASN A 212 6.81 -8.04 -6.67
C ASN A 212 6.05 -8.29 -5.35
N SER A 213 6.74 -8.28 -4.22
CA SER A 213 6.10 -8.34 -2.89
C SER A 213 5.14 -7.17 -2.66
N LEU A 214 5.53 -5.94 -3.03
CA LEU A 214 4.65 -4.77 -2.94
C LEU A 214 3.47 -4.86 -3.92
N PHE A 215 3.67 -5.38 -5.13
CA PHE A 215 2.56 -5.65 -6.06
C PHE A 215 1.53 -6.61 -5.46
N ASN A 216 1.98 -7.71 -4.84
CA ASN A 216 1.11 -8.67 -4.18
C ASN A 216 0.35 -8.03 -3.00
N HIS A 217 0.95 -7.04 -2.32
CA HIS A 217 0.30 -6.29 -1.25
C HIS A 217 -0.90 -5.52 -1.80
N PHE A 218 -0.69 -4.82 -2.92
CA PHE A 218 -1.75 -4.09 -3.59
C PHE A 218 -2.86 -4.99 -4.14
N LEU A 219 -2.53 -6.17 -4.67
CA LEU A 219 -3.54 -7.14 -5.08
C LEU A 219 -4.38 -7.64 -3.90
N ALA A 220 -3.76 -7.90 -2.75
CA ALA A 220 -4.46 -8.31 -1.54
C ALA A 220 -5.41 -7.22 -1.02
N GLU A 221 -4.98 -5.95 -1.05
CA GLU A 221 -5.84 -4.79 -0.76
C GLU A 221 -7.01 -4.67 -1.74
N LEU A 222 -6.73 -4.77 -3.05
CA LEU A 222 -7.76 -4.70 -4.09
C LEU A 222 -8.82 -5.80 -3.89
N HIS A 223 -8.36 -7.04 -3.67
CA HIS A 223 -9.22 -8.17 -3.37
C HIS A 223 -10.09 -7.91 -2.13
N PHE A 224 -9.51 -7.36 -1.06
CA PHE A 224 -10.24 -7.04 0.17
C PHE A 224 -11.34 -5.99 -0.06
N PHE A 225 -11.05 -4.91 -0.80
CA PHE A 225 -12.06 -3.89 -1.12
C PHE A 225 -13.22 -4.49 -1.95
N MET A 226 -12.90 -5.30 -2.96
CA MET A 226 -13.91 -5.96 -3.80
C MET A 226 -14.80 -6.93 -3.00
N LYS A 227 -14.19 -7.77 -2.15
CA LYS A 227 -14.92 -8.69 -1.28
C LYS A 227 -15.88 -7.96 -0.32
N SER A 228 -15.51 -6.75 0.09
CA SER A 228 -16.31 -5.90 0.97
C SER A 228 -17.31 -5.02 0.21
N ALA A 229 -17.47 -5.22 -1.11
CA ALA A 229 -18.27 -4.39 -2.01
C ALA A 229 -17.93 -2.89 -1.97
N ASN A 230 -16.70 -2.55 -1.57
CA ASN A 230 -16.19 -1.18 -1.57
C ASN A 230 -15.57 -0.85 -2.93
N TRP A 231 -16.45 -0.73 -3.93
CA TRP A 231 -16.05 -0.54 -5.33
C TRP A 231 -15.34 0.78 -5.59
N LYS A 232 -15.60 1.81 -4.78
CA LYS A 232 -14.91 3.11 -4.90
C LYS A 232 -13.43 2.97 -4.56
N ASP A 233 -13.11 2.36 -3.42
CA ASP A 233 -11.71 2.18 -3.02
C ASP A 233 -11.00 1.12 -3.88
N ALA A 234 -11.74 0.11 -4.36
CA ALA A 234 -11.22 -0.85 -5.35
C ALA A 234 -10.81 -0.16 -6.66
N ASP A 235 -11.64 0.76 -7.18
CA ASP A 235 -11.35 1.51 -8.39
C ASP A 235 -10.14 2.44 -8.21
N LEU A 236 -10.08 3.18 -7.09
CA LEU A 236 -8.92 4.01 -6.75
C LEU A 236 -7.63 3.19 -6.60
N LYS A 237 -7.70 2.02 -5.96
CA LYS A 237 -6.57 1.09 -5.84
C LYS A 237 -6.15 0.53 -7.20
N ASN A 238 -7.09 0.23 -8.09
CA ASN A 238 -6.81 -0.23 -9.45
C ASN A 238 -5.99 0.82 -10.24
N VAL A 239 -6.34 2.11 -10.13
CA VAL A 239 -5.57 3.20 -10.74
C VAL A 239 -4.14 3.24 -10.20
N ARG A 240 -3.96 3.16 -8.87
CA ARG A 240 -2.62 3.11 -8.26
C ARG A 240 -1.81 1.92 -8.74
N ILE A 241 -2.44 0.75 -8.85
CA ILE A 241 -1.75 -0.45 -9.35
C ILE A 241 -1.33 -0.26 -10.81
N MET A 242 -2.19 0.29 -11.67
CA MET A 242 -1.86 0.57 -13.07
C MET A 242 -0.66 1.53 -13.21
N LEU A 243 -0.56 2.54 -12.33
CA LEU A 243 0.60 3.42 -12.27
C LEU A 243 1.84 2.71 -11.76
N TYR A 244 1.70 1.85 -10.75
CA TYR A 244 2.78 1.06 -10.18
C TYR A 244 3.40 0.09 -11.18
N ILE A 245 2.59 -0.67 -11.92
CA ILE A 245 3.08 -1.64 -12.91
C ILE A 245 3.77 -0.97 -14.10
N ALA A 246 3.45 0.30 -14.35
CA ALA A 246 4.01 1.12 -15.42
C ALA A 246 5.22 1.96 -14.98
N ASP A 247 5.59 1.93 -13.69
CA ASP A 247 6.62 2.80 -13.11
C ASP A 247 6.31 4.31 -13.23
N ARG A 248 5.04 4.69 -13.07
CA ARG A 248 4.53 6.05 -13.28
C ARG A 248 3.79 6.66 -12.09
N GLU A 249 4.00 6.13 -10.88
CA GLU A 249 3.33 6.64 -9.68
C GLU A 249 3.69 8.11 -9.36
N LYS A 250 4.93 8.52 -9.63
CA LYS A 250 5.40 9.89 -9.37
C LYS A 250 4.74 10.91 -10.30
N GLU A 251 4.59 10.55 -11.58
CA GLU A 251 3.94 11.41 -12.57
C GLU A 251 2.41 11.36 -12.43
N GLY A 252 1.89 10.24 -11.95
CA GLY A 252 0.47 10.01 -11.75
C GLY A 252 -0.29 9.68 -13.03
N TRP A 253 0.26 9.86 -14.23
CA TRP A 253 -0.45 9.59 -15.49
C TRP A 253 0.27 8.55 -16.35
N LEU A 254 -0.47 7.90 -17.25
CA LEU A 254 0.04 6.92 -18.22
C LEU A 254 -0.04 7.52 -19.63
N ASN A 255 0.88 7.17 -20.52
CA ASN A 255 0.65 7.30 -21.98
C ASN A 255 0.49 5.90 -22.58
N VAL A 256 0.31 5.86 -23.91
CA VAL A 256 0.18 4.63 -24.68
C VAL A 256 1.43 3.73 -24.51
N GLU A 257 2.64 4.26 -24.67
CA GLU A 257 3.91 3.53 -24.54
C GLU A 257 4.07 2.83 -23.18
N HIS A 258 3.60 3.46 -22.10
CA HIS A 258 3.69 2.86 -20.77
C HIS A 258 2.72 1.68 -20.61
N ILE A 259 1.53 1.77 -21.20
CA ILE A 259 0.62 0.64 -21.27
C ILE A 259 1.19 -0.47 -22.15
N GLU A 260 1.89 -0.14 -23.22
CA GLU A 260 2.61 -1.12 -24.09
C GLU A 260 3.78 -1.81 -23.39
N GLN A 261 4.22 -1.32 -22.23
CA GLN A 261 5.31 -1.93 -21.44
C GLN A 261 4.79 -2.72 -20.24
N CYS A 262 3.54 -2.51 -19.82
CA CYS A 262 2.93 -3.22 -18.68
C CYS A 262 2.95 -4.75 -18.89
N SER A 263 3.13 -5.56 -17.85
CA SER A 263 3.04 -7.02 -18.01
C SER A 263 1.61 -7.48 -18.24
N CYS A 264 1.34 -8.25 -19.31
CA CYS A 264 0.01 -8.83 -19.54
C CYS A 264 -0.42 -9.77 -18.42
N GLN A 265 0.51 -10.50 -17.79
CA GLN A 265 0.20 -11.33 -16.61
C GLN A 265 -0.39 -10.49 -15.46
N LYS A 266 0.17 -9.29 -15.21
CA LYS A 266 -0.32 -8.37 -14.18
C LYS A 266 -1.68 -7.77 -14.56
N LEU A 267 -1.85 -7.38 -15.82
CA LEU A 267 -3.13 -6.85 -16.33
C LEU A 267 -4.26 -7.90 -16.28
N ARG A 268 -3.96 -9.15 -16.66
CA ARG A 268 -4.93 -10.26 -16.58
C ARG A 268 -5.29 -10.58 -15.14
N THR A 269 -4.33 -10.55 -14.22
CA THR A 269 -4.62 -10.72 -12.78
C THR A 269 -5.61 -9.66 -12.27
N LEU A 270 -5.43 -8.38 -12.64
CA LEU A 270 -6.40 -7.32 -12.31
C LEU A 270 -7.78 -7.60 -12.91
N ASN A 271 -7.84 -7.94 -14.20
CA ASN A 271 -9.10 -8.27 -14.86
C ASN A 271 -9.81 -9.46 -14.21
N THR A 272 -9.10 -10.54 -13.89
CA THR A 272 -9.67 -11.71 -13.22
C THR A 272 -10.31 -11.34 -11.89
N LEU A 273 -9.66 -10.48 -11.09
CA LEU A 273 -10.25 -9.98 -9.84
C LEU A 273 -11.56 -9.22 -10.08
N TRP A 274 -11.56 -8.29 -11.03
CA TRP A 274 -12.75 -7.52 -11.40
C TRP A 274 -13.90 -8.43 -11.84
N VAL A 275 -13.64 -9.35 -12.77
CA VAL A 275 -14.65 -10.28 -13.31
C VAL A 275 -15.21 -11.18 -12.22
N LYS A 276 -14.35 -11.80 -11.40
CA LYS A 276 -14.77 -12.77 -10.39
C LYS A 276 -15.63 -12.12 -9.29
N HIS A 277 -15.23 -10.97 -8.76
CA HIS A 277 -15.98 -10.31 -7.67
C HIS A 277 -17.25 -9.59 -8.16
N SER A 278 -17.30 -9.23 -9.43
CA SER A 278 -18.44 -8.53 -10.02
C SER A 278 -19.48 -9.47 -10.65
N ASP A 279 -19.35 -10.79 -10.52
CA ASP A 279 -20.16 -11.79 -11.21
C ASP A 279 -20.16 -11.59 -12.74
N GLY A 280 -18.99 -11.28 -13.30
CA GLY A 280 -18.80 -11.04 -14.73
C GLY A 280 -19.19 -9.65 -15.21
N LYS A 281 -19.63 -8.75 -14.33
CA LYS A 281 -20.15 -7.43 -14.72
C LYS A 281 -19.08 -6.39 -15.03
N PHE A 282 -17.92 -6.49 -14.39
CA PHE A 282 -16.84 -5.50 -14.44
C PHE A 282 -15.52 -6.15 -14.89
N GLY A 283 -14.65 -5.35 -15.51
CA GLY A 283 -13.34 -5.79 -15.98
C GLY A 283 -13.01 -5.25 -17.37
N PHE A 284 -11.72 -5.17 -17.69
CA PHE A 284 -11.23 -4.75 -19.00
C PHE A 284 -11.67 -5.69 -20.12
N SER A 285 -11.76 -6.98 -19.83
CA SER A 285 -12.31 -8.00 -20.75
C SER A 285 -13.78 -7.75 -21.07
N VAL A 286 -14.59 -7.39 -20.06
CA VAL A 286 -16.02 -7.05 -20.22
C VAL A 286 -16.18 -5.78 -21.06
N GLN A 287 -15.40 -4.74 -20.74
CA GLN A 287 -15.32 -3.51 -21.52
C GLN A 287 -14.98 -3.76 -22.99
N LYS A 288 -13.99 -4.61 -23.25
CA LYS A 288 -13.61 -5.03 -24.60
C LYS A 288 -14.72 -5.79 -25.31
N GLN A 289 -15.40 -6.72 -24.62
CA GLN A 289 -16.51 -7.49 -25.20
C GLN A 289 -17.67 -6.59 -25.64
N ILE A 290 -17.99 -5.55 -24.86
CA ILE A 290 -18.99 -4.54 -25.23
C ILE A 290 -18.57 -3.82 -26.51
N LEU A 291 -17.29 -3.41 -26.63
CA LEU A 291 -16.79 -2.77 -27.85
C LEU A 291 -16.85 -3.71 -29.05
N ASP A 292 -16.37 -4.96 -28.89
CA ASP A 292 -16.40 -5.99 -29.93
C ASP A 292 -17.83 -6.25 -30.44
N LYS A 293 -18.84 -6.18 -29.56
CA LYS A 293 -20.25 -6.31 -29.94
C LYS A 293 -20.73 -5.14 -30.82
N ILE A 294 -20.40 -3.90 -30.45
CA ILE A 294 -20.75 -2.70 -31.25
C ILE A 294 -20.08 -2.77 -32.63
N ILE A 295 -18.81 -3.17 -32.68
CA ILE A 295 -18.05 -3.36 -33.93
C ILE A 295 -18.78 -4.37 -34.84
N ALA A 296 -19.19 -5.52 -34.28
CA ALA A 296 -19.90 -6.55 -35.02
C ALA A 296 -21.27 -6.07 -35.52
N GLU A 297 -22.04 -5.37 -34.69
CA GLU A 297 -23.35 -4.78 -35.06
C GLU A 297 -23.23 -3.75 -36.19
N ARG A 298 -22.08 -3.07 -36.29
CA ARG A 298 -21.77 -2.09 -37.36
C ARG A 298 -21.07 -2.70 -38.59
N GLY A 299 -20.76 -4.00 -38.59
CA GLY A 299 -20.03 -4.65 -39.67
C GLY A 299 -18.59 -4.14 -39.84
N LEU A 300 -17.98 -3.63 -38.76
CA LEU A 300 -16.60 -3.12 -38.76
C LEU A 300 -15.59 -4.26 -38.51
N PRO A 301 -14.34 -4.14 -39.00
CA PRO A 301 -13.32 -5.17 -38.79
C PRO A 301 -12.93 -5.29 -37.31
N LYS A 302 -13.03 -6.51 -36.77
CA LYS A 302 -12.64 -6.82 -35.39
C LYS A 302 -11.12 -6.70 -35.21
N GLY A 303 -10.70 -6.13 -34.08
CA GLY A 303 -9.29 -6.04 -33.71
C GLY A 303 -8.53 -4.83 -34.28
N GLU A 304 -9.17 -4.02 -35.13
CA GLU A 304 -8.59 -2.78 -35.67
C GLU A 304 -9.11 -1.54 -34.92
N TYR A 305 -8.94 -1.52 -33.59
CA TYR A 305 -9.54 -0.52 -32.70
C TYR A 305 -9.12 0.94 -33.03
N ASP A 306 -7.90 1.15 -33.53
CA ASP A 306 -7.39 2.47 -33.90
C ASP A 306 -8.06 3.08 -35.13
N LYS A 307 -8.72 2.25 -35.95
CA LYS A 307 -9.44 2.69 -37.17
C LYS A 307 -10.92 2.95 -36.91
N LEU A 308 -11.40 2.74 -35.69
CA LEU A 308 -12.80 2.98 -35.36
C LEU A 308 -13.13 4.47 -35.41
N LEU A 309 -14.30 4.75 -35.97
CA LEU A 309 -14.88 6.10 -36.01
C LEU A 309 -15.19 6.58 -34.59
N ASP A 310 -15.14 7.89 -34.37
CA ASP A 310 -15.41 8.51 -33.07
C ASP A 310 -16.79 8.11 -32.54
N GLU A 311 -17.81 8.03 -33.40
CA GLU A 311 -19.17 7.65 -33.03
C GLU A 311 -19.26 6.25 -32.43
N THR A 312 -18.35 5.34 -32.81
CA THR A 312 -18.28 3.98 -32.25
C THR A 312 -17.77 4.03 -30.81
N TRP A 313 -16.75 4.86 -30.55
CA TRP A 313 -16.21 5.09 -29.22
C TRP A 313 -17.17 5.86 -28.32
N TYR A 314 -17.93 6.82 -28.87
CA TYR A 314 -18.97 7.53 -28.14
C TYR A 314 -20.07 6.57 -27.68
N GLU A 315 -20.59 5.74 -28.59
CA GLU A 315 -21.59 4.73 -28.25
C GLU A 315 -21.08 3.76 -27.18
N TRP A 316 -19.84 3.28 -27.32
CA TRP A 316 -19.22 2.42 -26.31
C TRP A 316 -19.15 3.11 -24.94
N TRP A 317 -18.67 4.35 -24.90
CA TRP A 317 -18.51 5.14 -23.68
C TRP A 317 -19.85 5.42 -22.98
N GLU A 318 -20.91 5.66 -23.75
CA GLU A 318 -22.29 5.77 -23.23
C GLU A 318 -22.79 4.44 -22.67
N LYS A 319 -22.56 3.31 -23.37
CA LYS A 319 -22.98 1.97 -22.91
C LYS A 319 -22.32 1.56 -21.60
N VAL A 320 -21.01 1.78 -21.44
CA VAL A 320 -20.31 1.53 -20.16
C VAL A 320 -20.57 2.63 -19.12
N ASN A 321 -21.29 3.68 -19.50
CA ASN A 321 -21.70 4.79 -18.65
C ASN A 321 -20.52 5.48 -17.94
N TRP A 322 -19.41 5.70 -18.64
CA TRP A 322 -18.19 6.27 -18.05
C TRP A 322 -18.29 7.78 -17.75
N PHE A 323 -19.43 8.43 -18.01
CA PHE A 323 -19.70 9.80 -17.57
C PHE A 323 -20.10 9.90 -16.09
N ALA A 324 -20.54 8.79 -15.49
CA ALA A 324 -21.00 8.76 -14.12
C ALA A 324 -19.99 8.03 -13.21
N GLU A 325 -19.94 8.40 -11.94
CA GLU A 325 -19.13 7.72 -10.92
C GLU A 325 -20.05 6.80 -10.10
N ILE A 326 -20.43 5.64 -10.67
CA ILE A 326 -21.39 4.72 -10.05
C ILE A 326 -20.67 3.52 -9.44
N PHE A 327 -20.40 3.61 -8.14
CA PHE A 327 -19.75 2.53 -7.37
C PHE A 327 -20.74 1.54 -6.75
N ASN A 328 -22.03 1.66 -7.04
CA ASN A 328 -23.02 0.66 -6.64
C ASN A 328 -23.14 -0.40 -7.75
N LYS A 329 -22.63 -1.62 -7.52
CA LYS A 329 -22.67 -2.74 -8.47
C LYS A 329 -24.06 -3.00 -9.07
N ASN A 330 -25.13 -2.80 -8.29
CA ASN A 330 -26.50 -3.06 -8.75
C ASN A 330 -27.07 -1.94 -9.64
N LYS A 331 -26.47 -0.74 -9.61
CA LYS A 331 -26.89 0.43 -10.40
C LYS A 331 -25.97 0.73 -11.58
N ALA A 332 -24.70 0.34 -11.48
CA ALA A 332 -23.73 0.53 -12.55
C ALA A 332 -24.10 -0.32 -13.78
N GLU A 333 -23.72 0.12 -14.97
CA GLU A 333 -23.88 -0.67 -16.19
C GLU A 333 -22.81 -1.78 -16.27
N GLU A 334 -23.00 -2.73 -17.18
CA GLU A 334 -21.97 -3.70 -17.53
C GLU A 334 -20.73 -2.97 -18.11
N GLY A 335 -19.53 -3.42 -17.73
CA GLY A 335 -18.27 -2.79 -18.12
C GLY A 335 -17.97 -1.44 -17.46
N HIS A 336 -18.84 -0.95 -16.56
CA HIS A 336 -18.65 0.36 -15.94
C HIS A 336 -17.33 0.48 -15.17
N LEU A 337 -16.96 -0.53 -14.38
CA LEU A 337 -15.69 -0.57 -13.66
C LEU A 337 -14.73 -1.63 -14.26
N PRO A 338 -13.41 -1.51 -14.03
CA PRO A 338 -12.73 -0.33 -13.49
C PRO A 338 -12.84 0.87 -14.42
N LEU A 339 -12.90 2.06 -13.85
CA LEU A 339 -12.71 3.29 -14.59
C LEU A 339 -11.24 3.40 -15.01
N ALA A 340 -11.00 4.05 -16.14
CA ALA A 340 -9.63 4.33 -16.55
C ALA A 340 -8.95 5.32 -15.57
N PRO A 341 -7.61 5.31 -15.46
CA PRO A 341 -6.84 6.19 -14.58
C PRO A 341 -7.21 7.68 -14.64
N TRP A 342 -7.70 8.16 -15.79
CA TRP A 342 -8.09 9.55 -16.01
C TRP A 342 -9.56 9.87 -15.70
N ASN A 343 -10.34 8.94 -15.14
CA ASN A 343 -11.79 9.06 -15.02
C ASN A 343 -12.34 9.12 -13.57
N THR A 344 -11.53 9.53 -12.58
CA THR A 344 -12.01 9.75 -11.19
C THR A 344 -11.74 11.17 -10.72
N LYS A 345 -12.71 11.80 -10.03
CA LYS A 345 -12.62 13.18 -9.50
C LYS A 345 -11.65 13.34 -8.34
N ASP A 346 -11.43 12.27 -7.56
CA ASP A 346 -10.64 12.32 -6.33
C ASP A 346 -9.12 12.26 -6.60
N ASN A 347 -8.69 11.95 -7.83
CA ASN A 347 -7.28 11.95 -8.20
C ASN A 347 -7.12 12.31 -9.69
N ARG A 348 -7.27 13.59 -10.03
CA ARG A 348 -6.94 14.12 -11.36
C ARG A 348 -5.46 13.93 -11.64
N THR A 349 -5.10 12.77 -12.16
CA THR A 349 -3.82 12.49 -12.76
C THR A 349 -3.71 13.27 -14.07
N ALA A 350 -3.42 14.57 -13.95
CA ALA A 350 -2.88 15.51 -14.94
C ALA A 350 -3.40 15.52 -16.39
N THR A 351 -4.47 14.80 -16.75
CA THR A 351 -4.89 14.60 -18.16
C THR A 351 -6.28 15.13 -18.46
N PHE A 352 -7.03 15.62 -17.47
CA PHE A 352 -8.29 16.30 -17.71
C PHE A 352 -8.02 17.79 -17.98
N ARG A 353 -7.79 18.15 -19.26
CA ARG A 353 -8.09 19.51 -19.70
C ARG A 353 -9.61 19.62 -19.63
N GLY A 354 -10.14 20.50 -18.79
CA GLY A 354 -11.58 20.62 -18.46
C GLY A 354 -12.52 21.05 -19.60
N GLY A 355 -12.20 20.70 -20.85
CA GLY A 355 -13.02 20.92 -22.04
C GLY A 355 -12.83 19.86 -23.13
N ASP A 356 -12.09 18.78 -22.88
CA ASP A 356 -11.88 17.73 -23.88
C ASP A 356 -13.12 16.82 -23.99
N PRO A 357 -13.57 16.47 -25.22
CA PRO A 357 -14.66 15.52 -25.42
C PRO A 357 -14.35 14.16 -24.77
N PRO A 358 -15.36 13.34 -24.43
CA PRO A 358 -15.14 12.04 -23.80
C PRO A 358 -14.32 11.10 -24.69
N VAL A 359 -14.44 11.23 -26.01
CA VAL A 359 -13.61 10.55 -27.01
C VAL A 359 -12.55 11.51 -27.52
N THR A 360 -11.28 11.25 -27.17
CA THR A 360 -10.12 11.95 -27.72
C THR A 360 -9.21 10.95 -28.45
N PRO A 361 -8.37 11.38 -29.40
CA PRO A 361 -7.39 10.50 -30.04
C PRO A 361 -6.56 9.70 -29.03
N TRP A 362 -6.12 10.36 -27.95
CA TRP A 362 -5.34 9.70 -26.91
C TRP A 362 -6.12 8.62 -26.15
N ARG A 363 -7.39 8.87 -25.76
CA ARG A 363 -8.22 7.86 -25.07
C ARG A 363 -8.49 6.65 -25.95
N LYS A 364 -8.75 6.88 -27.24
CA LYS A 364 -8.91 5.80 -28.22
C LYS A 364 -7.65 4.94 -28.28
N SER A 365 -6.48 5.54 -28.52
CA SER A 365 -5.23 4.80 -28.59
C SER A 365 -4.91 4.04 -27.31
N PHE A 366 -5.17 4.62 -26.13
CA PHE A 366 -4.98 3.90 -24.87
C PHE A 366 -5.85 2.63 -24.82
N LEU A 367 -7.15 2.77 -25.09
CA LEU A 367 -8.09 1.63 -25.01
C LEU A 367 -7.81 0.61 -26.11
N SER A 368 -7.45 1.06 -27.32
CA SER A 368 -7.01 0.19 -28.42
C SER A 368 -5.84 -0.69 -28.00
N VAL A 369 -4.80 -0.09 -27.38
CA VAL A 369 -3.63 -0.84 -26.91
C VAL A 369 -4.02 -1.78 -25.77
N LEU A 370 -4.78 -1.29 -24.79
CA LEU A 370 -5.23 -2.14 -23.68
C LEU A 370 -6.00 -3.36 -24.18
N PHE A 371 -6.94 -3.17 -25.11
CA PHE A 371 -7.80 -4.23 -25.61
C PHE A 371 -7.12 -5.17 -26.62
N SER A 372 -6.13 -4.70 -27.38
CA SER A 372 -5.46 -5.53 -28.40
C SER A 372 -4.25 -6.29 -27.86
N ARG A 373 -3.61 -5.82 -26.78
CA ARG A 373 -2.29 -6.30 -26.38
C ARG A 373 -2.29 -7.60 -25.60
N CYS A 374 -3.28 -7.83 -24.75
CA CYS A 374 -3.36 -9.03 -23.92
C CYS A 374 -4.49 -9.93 -24.39
N ASP A 375 -4.25 -11.24 -24.35
CA ASP A 375 -5.31 -12.24 -24.50
C ASP A 375 -6.18 -12.20 -23.23
N TRP A 376 -7.31 -11.50 -23.34
CA TRP A 376 -8.24 -11.24 -22.24
C TRP A 376 -9.13 -12.42 -21.87
#